data_AF-A0A7C4N891-F1
#
_entry.id   AF-A0A7C4N891-F1
#
_cell.length_a   1.000
_cell.length_b   1.000
_cell.length_c   1.000
_cell.angle_alpha   90.00
_cell.angle_beta   90.00
_cell.angle_gamma   90.00
#
_symmetry.space_group_name_H-M   'P 1'
#
loop_
_entity.id
_entity.type
_entity.pdbx_description
1 polymer ?
#
loop_
_entity_poly.entity_id
_entity_poly.type
_entity_poly.pdbx_seq_one_letter_code
_entity_poly.pdbx_strand_id
1 'polypeptide(L)'
;LLDLYQAYITDTNLPKTIVNIVDAITIMEGDGPGPSGKPAFLGVIGASYNAIAVDYALSQLAGFAIENIPTITMGFKRGLCSTPDKIEIIKDSGISTGYKAIPPKDAGSTKILAIPLINKILKNILIAKPVPDAEKCTLCYQCKQICPVKAISNSTDGKVPHYDYAVCIRCYCCMEICPESAISLSKPLLRRLFK
;
A
#
# COMPACT_ATOMS: atom_id res chain seq x y z
N LEU A 1 0.09 -7.55 -7.38
CA LEU A 1 -1.17 -6.93 -7.86
C LEU A 1 -1.15 -6.74 -9.38
N LEU A 2 -0.21 -5.97 -9.94
CA LEU A 2 -0.16 -5.73 -11.39
C LEU A 2 0.05 -7.00 -12.24
N ASP A 3 0.84 -7.96 -11.80
CA ASP A 3 1.05 -9.22 -12.55
C ASP A 3 -0.26 -10.02 -12.65
N LEU A 4 -1.04 -10.05 -11.57
CA LEU A 4 -2.35 -10.69 -11.53
C LEU A 4 -3.34 -9.95 -12.44
N TYR A 5 -3.39 -8.61 -12.36
CA TYR A 5 -4.25 -7.80 -13.22
C TYR A 5 -3.91 -8.01 -14.70
N GLN A 6 -2.62 -8.00 -15.04
CA GLN A 6 -2.13 -8.27 -16.39
C GLN A 6 -2.58 -9.65 -16.87
N ALA A 7 -2.37 -10.70 -16.06
CA ALA A 7 -2.83 -12.05 -16.39
C ALA A 7 -4.35 -12.10 -16.66
N TYR A 8 -5.17 -11.40 -15.86
CA TYR A 8 -6.61 -11.35 -16.05
C TYR A 8 -7.03 -10.70 -17.37
N ILE A 9 -6.42 -9.56 -17.73
CA ILE A 9 -6.80 -8.81 -18.94
C ILE A 9 -6.22 -9.39 -20.23
N THR A 10 -5.13 -10.17 -20.15
CA THR A 10 -4.51 -10.83 -21.32
C THR A 10 -5.01 -12.25 -21.55
N ASP A 11 -5.74 -12.85 -20.61
CA ASP A 11 -6.29 -14.19 -20.77
C ASP A 11 -7.41 -14.19 -21.81
N THR A 12 -7.08 -14.69 -23.00
CA THR A 12 -7.94 -14.74 -24.19
C THR A 12 -8.87 -15.95 -24.24
N ASN A 13 -8.87 -16.84 -23.23
CA ASN A 13 -9.65 -18.08 -23.30
C ASN A 13 -11.16 -17.83 -23.36
N LEU A 14 -11.64 -16.66 -22.92
CA LEU A 14 -13.03 -16.22 -23.05
C LEU A 14 -13.07 -14.71 -23.28
N PRO A 15 -13.98 -14.17 -24.12
CA PRO A 15 -14.23 -12.74 -24.15
C PRO A 15 -14.81 -12.28 -22.80
N LYS A 16 -14.19 -11.28 -22.19
CA LYS A 16 -14.56 -10.78 -20.85
C LYS A 16 -14.66 -9.26 -20.89
N THR A 17 -15.77 -8.74 -20.40
CA THR A 17 -15.88 -7.33 -20.05
C THR A 17 -15.63 -7.20 -18.56
N ILE A 18 -14.55 -6.51 -18.18
CA ILE A 18 -14.19 -6.31 -16.76
C ILE A 18 -14.59 -4.89 -16.38
N VAL A 19 -15.47 -4.77 -15.39
CA VAL A 19 -15.82 -3.48 -14.77
C VAL A 19 -15.18 -3.43 -13.38
N ASN A 20 -14.42 -2.38 -13.14
CA ASN A 20 -13.74 -2.14 -11.86
C ASN A 20 -14.52 -1.05 -11.14
N ILE A 21 -15.04 -1.35 -9.95
CA ILE A 21 -15.78 -0.41 -9.11
C ILE A 21 -14.99 -0.24 -7.81
N VAL A 22 -14.78 1.00 -7.41
CA VAL A 22 -14.05 1.34 -6.19
C VAL A 22 -14.95 2.19 -5.31
N ASP A 23 -15.21 1.69 -4.10
CA ASP A 23 -15.79 2.49 -3.03
C ASP A 23 -14.71 3.42 -2.48
N ALA A 24 -14.86 4.71 -2.75
CA ALA A 24 -14.04 5.76 -2.19
C ALA A 24 -14.93 6.77 -1.44
N ILE A 25 -15.99 6.28 -0.80
CA ILE A 25 -16.83 7.09 0.10
C ILE A 25 -16.00 7.44 1.34
N THR A 26 -15.42 6.41 1.97
CA THR A 26 -14.48 6.56 3.08
C THR A 26 -13.11 6.12 2.62
N ILE A 27 -12.13 6.99 2.83
CA ILE A 27 -10.72 6.73 2.57
C ILE A 27 -9.94 6.68 3.89
N MET A 28 -8.68 6.26 3.80
CA MET A 28 -7.76 6.25 4.94
C MET A 28 -6.63 7.24 4.73
N GLU A 29 -6.42 8.10 5.72
CA GLU A 29 -5.31 9.04 5.79
C GLU A 29 -4.21 8.53 6.74
N GLY A 30 -2.97 8.97 6.53
CA GLY A 30 -1.83 8.62 7.37
C GLY A 30 -1.32 7.20 7.14
N ASP A 31 -0.84 6.54 8.20
CA ASP A 31 -0.11 5.26 8.13
C ASP A 31 -1.05 4.04 8.07
N GLY A 32 -2.19 4.17 7.37
CA GLY A 32 -3.10 3.05 7.11
C GLY A 32 -2.48 1.93 6.25
N PRO A 33 -3.19 0.81 6.02
CA PRO A 33 -4.59 0.53 6.40
C PRO A 33 -4.75 0.10 7.87
N GLY A 34 -6.02 0.00 8.32
CA GLY A 34 -6.37 -0.46 9.67
C GLY A 34 -6.30 0.63 10.75
N PRO A 35 -6.16 0.28 12.05
CA PRO A 35 -6.22 1.25 13.14
C PRO A 35 -5.07 2.27 13.16
N SER A 36 -4.06 2.12 12.29
CA SER A 36 -2.91 3.01 12.17
C SER A 36 -3.16 4.22 11.26
N GLY A 37 -4.25 4.20 10.48
CA GLY A 37 -4.72 5.35 9.71
C GLY A 37 -5.89 6.08 10.38
N LYS A 38 -6.29 7.20 9.79
CA LYS A 38 -7.48 7.96 10.20
C LYS A 38 -8.51 7.90 9.07
N PRO A 39 -9.75 7.48 9.33
CA PRO A 39 -10.79 7.51 8.30
C PRO A 39 -11.09 8.96 7.92
N ALA A 40 -11.31 9.20 6.63
CA ALA A 40 -11.73 10.49 6.09
C ALA A 40 -12.75 10.30 4.97
N PHE A 41 -13.59 11.30 4.74
CA PHE A 41 -14.69 11.22 3.79
C PHE A 41 -14.31 11.88 2.46
N LEU A 42 -14.29 11.09 1.38
CA LEU A 42 -14.13 11.57 0.01
C LEU A 42 -15.46 11.55 -0.75
N GLY A 43 -16.37 10.63 -0.41
CA GLY A 43 -17.77 10.67 -0.81
C GLY A 43 -18.06 10.28 -2.26
N VAL A 44 -17.23 9.45 -2.89
CA VAL A 44 -17.42 9.06 -4.30
C VAL A 44 -17.34 7.56 -4.52
N ILE A 45 -18.00 7.10 -5.58
CA ILE A 45 -17.79 5.77 -6.16
C ILE A 45 -17.15 5.98 -7.53
N GLY A 46 -16.02 5.33 -7.79
CA GLY A 46 -15.38 5.33 -9.09
C GLY A 46 -15.68 4.05 -9.85
N ALA A 47 -15.87 4.14 -11.17
CA ALA A 47 -16.01 2.98 -12.04
C ALA A 47 -15.21 3.15 -13.34
N SER A 48 -14.60 2.06 -13.83
CA SER A 48 -13.92 2.03 -15.12
C SER A 48 -13.76 0.61 -15.66
N TYR A 49 -13.65 0.49 -16.98
CA TYR A 49 -13.22 -0.76 -17.62
C TYR A 49 -11.72 -1.04 -17.42
N ASN A 50 -10.94 -0.09 -16.88
CA ASN A 50 -9.52 -0.26 -16.58
C ASN A 50 -9.24 0.05 -15.10
N ALA A 51 -8.63 -0.91 -14.39
CA ALA A 51 -8.38 -0.81 -12.95
C ALA A 51 -7.39 0.31 -12.59
N ILE A 52 -6.39 0.53 -13.44
CA ILE A 52 -5.39 1.58 -13.23
C ILE A 52 -5.99 2.95 -13.52
N ALA A 53 -6.91 3.06 -14.49
CA ALA A 53 -7.57 4.32 -14.82
C ALA A 53 -8.48 4.82 -13.67
N VAL A 54 -9.27 3.92 -13.06
CA VAL A 54 -10.10 4.30 -11.90
C VAL A 54 -9.24 4.66 -10.69
N ASP A 55 -8.16 3.91 -10.43
CA ASP A 55 -7.23 4.20 -9.34
C ASP A 55 -6.50 5.54 -9.55
N TYR A 56 -6.09 5.82 -10.78
CA TYR A 56 -5.53 7.12 -11.19
C TYR A 56 -6.50 8.27 -10.96
N ALA A 57 -7.75 8.16 -11.44
CA ALA A 57 -8.74 9.21 -11.29
C ALA A 57 -9.07 9.49 -9.81
N LEU A 58 -9.28 8.44 -9.01
CA LEU A 58 -9.58 8.57 -7.58
C LEU A 58 -8.37 9.08 -6.77
N SER A 59 -7.16 8.63 -7.10
CA SER A 59 -5.94 9.12 -6.46
C SER A 59 -5.71 10.60 -6.71
N GLN A 60 -5.97 11.09 -7.93
CA GLN A 60 -5.94 12.53 -8.23
C GLN A 60 -7.02 13.29 -7.46
N LEU A 61 -8.23 12.73 -7.38
CA LEU A 61 -9.33 13.35 -6.64
C LEU A 61 -9.02 13.46 -5.14
N ALA A 62 -8.36 12.45 -4.57
CA ALA A 62 -7.87 12.45 -3.20
C ALA A 62 -6.64 13.37 -2.98
N GLY A 63 -6.09 13.96 -4.04
CA GLY A 63 -4.97 14.90 -3.95
C GLY A 63 -3.60 14.24 -3.81
N PHE A 64 -3.46 12.97 -4.19
CA PHE A 64 -2.17 12.29 -4.19
C PHE A 64 -1.34 12.63 -5.43
N ALA A 65 -0.04 12.78 -5.22
CA ALA A 65 0.94 12.87 -6.30
C ALA A 65 1.15 11.48 -6.93
N ILE A 66 0.71 11.33 -8.18
CA ILE A 66 0.65 10.03 -8.88
C ILE A 66 2.03 9.38 -9.02
N GLU A 67 3.09 10.18 -9.18
CA GLU A 67 4.47 9.72 -9.24
C GLU A 67 4.93 8.98 -7.98
N ASN A 68 4.22 9.14 -6.86
CA ASN A 68 4.49 8.46 -5.60
C ASN A 68 3.67 7.19 -5.40
N ILE A 69 2.82 6.82 -6.38
CA ILE A 69 1.99 5.61 -6.33
C ILE A 69 2.57 4.57 -7.32
N PRO A 70 3.35 3.57 -6.83
CA PRO A 70 4.04 2.62 -7.70
C PRO A 70 3.10 1.76 -8.55
N THR A 71 1.91 1.42 -8.04
CA THR A 71 0.93 0.61 -8.76
C THR A 71 0.45 1.32 -10.03
N ILE A 72 0.15 2.61 -9.94
CA ILE A 72 -0.29 3.42 -11.07
C ILE A 72 0.87 3.66 -12.04
N THR A 73 2.00 4.16 -11.55
CA THR A 73 3.16 4.47 -12.40
C THR A 73 3.73 3.24 -13.13
N MET A 74 3.82 2.09 -12.46
CA MET A 74 4.23 0.84 -13.11
C MET A 74 3.15 0.28 -14.03
N GLY A 75 1.87 0.52 -13.73
CA GLY A 75 0.76 0.21 -14.62
C GLY A 75 0.89 0.91 -15.97
N PHE A 76 1.14 2.23 -15.97
CA PHE A 76 1.43 2.99 -17.19
C PHE A 76 2.69 2.49 -17.90
N LYS A 77 3.80 2.29 -17.16
CA LYS A 77 5.07 1.82 -17.74
C LYS A 77 4.94 0.46 -18.43
N ARG A 78 4.07 -0.42 -17.94
CA ARG A 78 3.80 -1.74 -18.50
C ARG A 78 2.77 -1.75 -19.64
N GLY A 79 2.21 -0.59 -20.00
CA GLY A 79 1.16 -0.50 -21.03
C GLY A 79 -0.17 -1.13 -20.60
N LEU A 80 -0.41 -1.27 -19.29
CA LEU A 80 -1.66 -1.85 -18.76
C LEU A 80 -2.80 -0.83 -18.71
N CYS A 81 -2.54 0.42 -19.07
CA CYS A 81 -3.49 1.53 -19.13
C CYS A 81 -3.03 2.56 -20.16
N SER A 82 -3.98 3.33 -20.71
CA SER A 82 -3.69 4.49 -21.53
C SER A 82 -2.81 5.50 -20.78
N THR A 83 -2.06 6.29 -21.53
CA THR A 83 -1.29 7.40 -20.95
C THR A 83 -2.22 8.43 -20.30
N PRO A 84 -1.79 9.16 -19.26
CA PRO A 84 -2.64 10.08 -18.51
C PRO A 84 -3.43 11.09 -19.37
N ASP A 85 -2.82 11.60 -20.44
CA ASP A 85 -3.42 12.54 -21.39
C ASP A 85 -4.60 11.96 -22.19
N LYS A 86 -4.72 10.63 -22.24
CA LYS A 86 -5.77 9.91 -22.97
C LYS A 86 -6.84 9.32 -22.06
N ILE A 87 -6.75 9.56 -20.75
CA ILE A 87 -7.77 9.10 -19.80
C ILE A 87 -8.85 10.17 -19.70
N GLU A 88 -10.03 9.85 -20.23
CA GLU A 88 -11.22 10.67 -20.02
C GLU A 88 -11.79 10.41 -18.63
N ILE A 89 -11.96 11.48 -17.84
CA ILE A 89 -12.53 11.43 -16.50
C ILE A 89 -13.85 12.20 -16.51
N ILE A 90 -14.96 11.46 -16.48
CA ILE A 90 -16.31 11.99 -16.35
C ILE A 90 -16.64 12.10 -14.86
N LYS A 91 -17.14 13.25 -14.43
CA LYS A 91 -17.49 13.54 -13.03
C LYS A 91 -18.89 14.14 -12.96
N ASP A 92 -19.65 13.73 -11.96
CA ASP A 92 -20.94 14.34 -11.65
C ASP A 92 -20.77 15.78 -11.16
N SER A 93 -21.78 16.62 -11.41
CA SER A 93 -21.75 18.07 -11.15
C SER A 93 -21.61 18.47 -9.67
N GLY A 94 -21.64 17.52 -8.73
CA GLY A 94 -21.46 17.74 -7.29
C GLY A 94 -20.11 17.28 -6.72
N ILE A 95 -19.23 16.67 -7.51
CA ILE A 95 -17.97 16.13 -6.99
C ILE A 95 -16.95 17.26 -6.78
N SER A 96 -16.65 17.57 -5.51
CA SER A 96 -15.65 18.57 -5.16
C SER A 96 -14.24 18.12 -5.53
N THR A 97 -13.48 18.98 -6.20
CA THR A 97 -12.05 18.80 -6.46
C THR A 97 -11.19 19.51 -5.43
N GLY A 98 -9.94 19.09 -5.27
CA GLY A 98 -8.97 19.79 -4.41
C GLY A 98 -8.90 19.28 -2.97
N TYR A 99 -9.54 18.13 -2.69
CA TYR A 99 -9.25 17.37 -1.48
C TYR A 99 -7.75 17.03 -1.42
N LYS A 100 -7.15 17.11 -0.23
CA LYS A 100 -5.72 16.83 -0.01
C LYS A 100 -5.58 15.83 1.11
N ALA A 101 -5.63 14.55 0.76
CA ALA A 101 -5.45 13.47 1.70
C ALA A 101 -4.06 13.55 2.35
N ILE A 102 -3.99 13.27 3.65
CA ILE A 102 -2.71 13.16 4.35
C ILE A 102 -2.04 11.83 3.96
N PRO A 103 -0.89 11.85 3.27
CA PRO A 103 -0.20 10.63 2.89
C PRO A 103 0.48 9.96 4.10
N PRO A 104 0.84 8.67 4.01
CA PRO A 104 1.65 8.01 5.04
C PRO A 104 3.01 8.71 5.18
N LYS A 105 3.60 8.65 6.38
CA LYS A 105 4.84 9.39 6.69
C LYS A 105 6.04 9.00 5.82
N ASP A 106 5.99 7.80 5.26
CA ASP A 106 7.01 7.24 4.38
C ASP A 106 6.52 7.09 2.92
N ALA A 107 5.47 7.82 2.52
CA ALA A 107 5.00 7.85 1.12
C ALA A 107 6.15 8.19 0.15
N GLY A 108 6.27 7.44 -0.94
CA GLY A 108 7.31 7.63 -1.96
C GLY A 108 8.68 7.00 -1.66
N SER A 109 8.89 6.41 -0.49
CA SER A 109 10.13 5.66 -0.14
C SER A 109 10.32 4.36 -0.95
N THR A 110 9.29 3.97 -1.71
CA THR A 110 9.27 2.81 -2.62
C THR A 110 10.12 2.97 -3.88
N LYS A 111 10.71 4.15 -4.16
CA LYS A 111 11.68 4.32 -5.27
C LYS A 111 12.89 3.37 -5.19
N ILE A 112 13.21 2.86 -3.99
CA ILE A 112 14.30 1.91 -3.76
C ILE A 112 13.94 0.47 -4.20
N LEU A 113 12.66 0.12 -4.34
CA LEU A 113 12.21 -1.20 -4.83
C LEU A 113 12.55 -1.46 -6.31
N ALA A 114 12.96 -0.43 -7.06
CA ALA A 114 13.25 -0.52 -8.49
C ALA A 114 14.65 -1.06 -8.83
N ILE A 115 15.48 -1.42 -7.84
CA ILE A 115 16.83 -1.96 -8.07
C ILE A 115 16.78 -3.49 -7.97
N PRO A 116 16.80 -4.22 -9.10
CA PRO A 116 16.59 -5.68 -9.14
C PRO A 116 17.73 -6.51 -8.53
N LEU A 117 18.77 -5.87 -7.98
CA LEU A 117 20.02 -6.51 -7.57
C LEU A 117 20.55 -6.01 -6.20
N ILE A 118 19.65 -5.65 -5.28
CA ILE A 118 20.03 -5.36 -3.90
C ILE A 118 20.11 -6.70 -3.15
N ASN A 119 21.32 -7.12 -2.78
CA ASN A 119 21.58 -8.30 -1.96
C ASN A 119 20.63 -8.36 -0.74
N LYS A 120 20.21 -9.58 -0.33
CA LYS A 120 19.28 -9.82 0.80
C LYS A 120 19.65 -9.05 2.07
N ILE A 121 20.94 -8.85 2.30
CA ILE A 121 21.53 -8.05 3.37
C ILE A 121 21.17 -6.56 3.23
N LEU A 122 21.39 -6.01 2.04
CA LEU A 122 21.17 -4.60 1.75
C LEU A 122 19.66 -4.26 1.75
N LYS A 123 18.79 -5.23 1.38
CA LYS A 123 17.33 -5.11 1.48
C LYS A 123 16.87 -4.90 2.92
N ASN A 124 17.47 -5.60 3.89
CA ASN A 124 17.12 -5.49 5.31
C ASN A 124 17.55 -4.16 5.94
N ILE A 125 18.49 -3.45 5.31
CA ILE A 125 18.98 -2.14 5.75
C ILE A 125 18.20 -1.01 5.07
N LEU A 126 17.90 -1.15 3.79
CA LEU A 126 17.35 -0.07 2.96
C LEU A 126 15.82 -0.02 2.93
N ILE A 127 15.13 -1.15 3.13
CA ILE A 127 13.67 -1.22 3.07
C ILE A 127 13.08 -1.22 4.48
N ALA A 128 12.12 -0.33 4.71
CA ALA A 128 11.37 -0.25 5.96
C ALA A 128 10.73 -1.59 6.34
N LYS A 129 10.87 -2.01 7.61
CA LYS A 129 10.27 -3.24 8.17
C LYS A 129 9.19 -2.90 9.17
N PRO A 130 8.16 -3.76 9.32
CA PRO A 130 7.29 -3.68 10.49
C PRO A 130 8.11 -3.93 11.76
N VAL A 131 7.99 -3.07 12.76
CA VAL A 131 8.62 -3.18 14.08
C VAL A 131 7.55 -2.99 15.14
N PRO A 132 7.29 -4.01 15.98
CA PRO A 132 6.34 -3.88 17.08
C PRO A 132 6.90 -3.01 18.22
N ASP A 133 6.02 -2.24 18.83
CA ASP A 133 6.24 -1.41 20.00
C ASP A 133 5.89 -2.23 21.25
N ALA A 134 6.88 -2.43 22.12
CA ALA A 134 6.74 -3.23 23.33
C ALA A 134 5.78 -2.61 24.37
N GLU A 135 5.54 -1.30 24.33
CA GLU A 135 4.64 -0.63 25.26
C GLU A 135 3.17 -0.79 24.85
N LYS A 136 2.92 -0.96 23.55
CA LYS A 136 1.55 -1.11 23.00
C LYS A 136 1.16 -2.56 22.74
N CYS A 137 2.13 -3.44 22.55
CA CYS A 137 1.85 -4.81 22.17
C CYS A 137 1.23 -5.60 23.33
N THR A 138 0.06 -6.17 23.10
CA THR A 138 -0.66 -7.03 24.06
C THR A 138 -0.39 -8.52 23.87
N LEU A 139 0.53 -8.89 22.96
CA LEU A 139 0.80 -10.29 22.58
C LEU A 139 -0.46 -11.07 22.14
N CYS A 140 -1.42 -10.41 21.47
CA CYS A 140 -2.63 -11.08 20.94
C CYS A 140 -2.34 -12.03 19.76
N TYR A 141 -1.14 -11.98 19.18
CA TYR A 141 -0.64 -12.82 18.09
C TYR A 141 -1.45 -12.81 16.78
N GLN A 142 -2.38 -11.86 16.56
CA GLN A 142 -3.06 -11.72 15.27
C GLN A 142 -2.06 -11.48 14.11
N CYS A 143 -1.01 -10.69 14.36
CA CYS A 143 0.07 -10.48 13.39
C CYS A 143 0.77 -11.79 12.97
N LYS A 144 0.94 -12.73 13.91
CA LYS A 144 1.49 -14.06 13.64
C LYS A 144 0.53 -14.89 12.79
N GLN A 145 -0.76 -14.88 13.11
CA GLN A 145 -1.79 -15.64 12.40
C GLN A 145 -1.96 -15.19 10.95
N ILE A 146 -1.94 -13.88 10.69
CA ILE A 146 -2.14 -13.34 9.34
C ILE A 146 -0.90 -13.47 8.43
N CYS A 147 0.27 -13.80 8.98
CA CYS A 147 1.52 -13.77 8.21
C CYS A 147 1.53 -14.89 7.15
N PRO A 148 1.45 -14.57 5.84
CA PRO A 148 1.29 -15.61 4.80
C PRO A 148 2.55 -16.47 4.66
N VAL A 149 3.71 -15.95 5.06
CA VAL A 149 5.01 -16.63 4.98
C VAL A 149 5.51 -17.11 6.35
N LYS A 150 4.67 -17.05 7.39
CA LYS A 150 4.98 -17.53 8.75
C LYS A 150 6.30 -16.98 9.32
N ALA A 151 6.62 -15.73 9.01
CA ALA A 151 7.84 -15.06 9.45
C ALA A 151 7.80 -14.57 10.91
N ILE A 152 6.72 -14.86 11.66
CA ILE A 152 6.51 -14.35 13.01
C ILE A 152 6.33 -15.54 13.96
N SER A 153 7.06 -15.55 15.07
CA SER A 153 7.01 -16.58 16.10
C SER A 153 6.67 -15.99 17.47
N ASN A 154 6.48 -16.85 18.48
CA ASN A 154 6.13 -16.41 19.82
C ASN A 154 7.23 -15.49 20.39
N SER A 155 6.84 -14.63 21.33
CA SER A 155 7.79 -13.79 22.03
C SER A 155 8.79 -14.64 22.81
N THR A 156 10.07 -14.28 22.74
CA THR A 156 11.14 -14.88 23.56
C THR A 156 11.42 -14.08 24.83
N ASP A 157 11.05 -12.80 24.85
CA ASP A 157 11.30 -11.84 25.93
C ASP A 157 10.03 -11.45 26.71
N GLY A 158 8.87 -11.99 26.32
CA GLY A 158 7.57 -11.67 26.89
C GLY A 158 7.05 -10.28 26.53
N LYS A 159 7.66 -9.57 25.57
CA LYS A 159 7.28 -8.19 25.22
C LYS A 159 6.63 -8.10 23.84
N VAL A 160 7.30 -8.61 22.82
CA VAL A 160 6.81 -8.57 21.43
C VAL A 160 7.05 -9.90 20.72
N PRO A 161 6.25 -10.26 19.70
CA PRO A 161 6.51 -11.43 18.87
C PRO A 161 7.86 -11.30 18.15
N HIS A 162 8.53 -12.42 17.91
CA HIS A 162 9.79 -12.43 17.17
C HIS A 162 9.53 -12.41 15.65
N TYR A 163 10.14 -11.47 14.93
CA TYR A 163 10.03 -11.32 13.47
C TYR A 163 11.32 -11.79 12.78
N ASP A 164 11.22 -12.83 11.95
CA ASP A 164 12.28 -13.25 11.05
C ASP A 164 12.24 -12.41 9.76
N TYR A 165 13.07 -11.37 9.72
CA TYR A 165 13.16 -10.49 8.55
C TYR A 165 13.87 -11.13 7.34
N ALA A 166 14.52 -12.29 7.49
CA ALA A 166 15.07 -13.04 6.37
C ALA A 166 13.99 -13.81 5.59
N VAL A 167 12.85 -14.11 6.24
CA VAL A 167 11.67 -14.74 5.64
C VAL A 167 10.59 -13.69 5.28
N CYS A 168 10.49 -12.60 6.04
CA CYS A 168 9.48 -11.55 5.83
C CYS A 168 9.52 -10.96 4.41
N ILE A 169 8.39 -11.05 3.69
CA ILE A 169 8.22 -10.52 2.33
C ILE A 169 7.82 -9.03 2.28
N ARG A 170 7.65 -8.37 3.44
CA ARG A 170 7.23 -6.96 3.56
C ARG A 170 5.85 -6.68 2.95
N CYS A 171 4.88 -7.57 3.19
CA CYS A 171 3.48 -7.37 2.81
C CYS A 171 2.72 -6.43 3.75
N TYR A 172 3.23 -6.19 4.96
CA TYR A 172 2.66 -5.32 6.00
C TYR A 172 1.27 -5.69 6.54
N CYS A 173 0.70 -6.85 6.18
CA CYS A 173 -0.57 -7.34 6.76
C CYS A 173 -0.57 -7.39 8.29
N CYS A 174 0.60 -7.60 8.91
CA CYS A 174 0.76 -7.57 10.36
C CYS A 174 0.41 -6.19 10.96
N MET A 175 0.70 -5.09 10.26
CA MET A 175 0.37 -3.74 10.70
C MET A 175 -1.13 -3.49 10.61
N GLU A 176 -1.72 -3.88 9.48
CA GLU A 176 -3.15 -3.71 9.19
C GLU A 176 -4.04 -4.40 10.22
N ILE A 177 -3.67 -5.63 10.62
CA ILE A 177 -4.48 -6.43 11.55
C ILE A 177 -4.25 -6.08 13.02
N CYS A 178 -3.25 -5.25 13.35
CA CYS A 178 -2.91 -5.01 14.75
C CYS A 178 -3.97 -4.13 15.43
N PRO A 179 -4.74 -4.63 16.40
CA PRO A 179 -5.81 -3.86 17.02
C PRO A 179 -5.28 -2.66 17.84
N GLU A 180 -4.05 -2.78 18.36
CA GLU A 180 -3.40 -1.77 19.20
C GLU A 180 -2.62 -0.73 18.39
N SER A 181 -2.58 -0.83 17.05
CA SER A 181 -1.65 -0.05 16.21
C SER A 181 -0.21 -0.09 16.74
N ALA A 182 0.20 -1.25 17.27
CA ALA A 182 1.48 -1.42 17.93
C ALA A 182 2.64 -1.64 16.95
N ILE A 183 2.41 -1.70 15.63
CA ILE A 183 3.46 -2.04 14.66
C ILE A 183 3.67 -0.86 13.73
N SER A 184 4.91 -0.39 13.63
CA SER A 184 5.30 0.76 12.82
C SER A 184 6.41 0.42 11.83
N LEU A 185 6.62 1.24 10.81
CA LEU A 185 7.73 1.07 9.87
C LEU A 185 9.05 1.53 10.48
N SER A 186 10.09 0.72 10.33
CA SER A 186 11.44 1.08 10.76
C SER A 186 11.95 2.27 9.98
N LYS A 187 12.42 3.30 10.69
CA LYS A 187 13.12 4.43 10.07
C LYS A 187 14.48 3.94 9.53
N PRO A 188 14.84 4.25 8.27
CA PRO A 188 16.19 3.98 7.77
C PRO A 188 17.25 4.66 8.64
N LEU A 189 18.34 3.96 8.94
CA LEU A 189 19.44 4.44 9.80
C LEU A 189 19.97 5.84 9.42
N LEU A 190 20.01 6.15 8.12
CA LEU A 190 20.43 7.46 7.60
C LEU A 190 19.57 8.63 8.10
N ARG A 191 18.25 8.44 8.27
CA ARG A 191 17.35 9.50 8.79
C ARG A 191 17.61 9.80 10.27
N ARG A 192 18.27 8.90 11.00
CA ARG A 192 18.63 9.09 12.41
C ARG A 192 19.91 9.92 12.58
N LEU A 193 20.73 10.03 11.53
CA LEU A 193 22.01 10.76 11.53
C LEU A 193 21.88 12.21 11.03
N PHE A 194 20.82 12.55 10.28
CA PHE A 194 20.57 13.89 9.75
C PHE A 194 19.35 14.57 10.39
N LYS A 195 19.25 14.50 11.73
CA LYS A 195 18.19 15.17 12.49
C LYS A 195 18.56 16.62 12.77
#